data_AF-A0A933ZU85-F1
#
_entry.id   AF-A0A933ZU85-F1
#
_cell.length_a   1.000
_cell.length_b   1.000
_cell.length_c   1.000
_cell.angle_alpha   90.00
_cell.angle_beta   90.00
_cell.angle_gamma   90.00
#
_symmetry.space_group_name_H-M   'P 1'
#
loop_
_entity.id
_entity.type
_entity.pdbx_description
1 polymer ?
#
loop_
_entity_poly.entity_id
_entity_poly.type
_entity_poly.pdbx_seq_one_letter_code
_entity_poly.pdbx_strand_id
1 'polypeptide(L)'
;MAIPPEPIEEVLPKAALVIEAEVEAVLATGPIQPQSDAPPGTTSTGKRAASQTVKLKVAKVHKGASASKELVVEKPLAGYALRVGNKGPFLLDASKPNPVILGRYGPDSWSLDRILQALQAHKR
;
A
#
# COMPACT_ATOMS: atom_id res chain seq x y z
N MET A 1 6.48 -5.48 19.02
CA MET A 1 5.21 -6.19 18.70
C MET A 1 4.71 -5.64 17.36
N ALA A 2 4.52 -6.51 16.36
CA ALA A 2 3.95 -6.07 15.08
C ALA A 2 2.52 -5.59 15.33
N ILE A 3 2.23 -4.33 15.01
CA ILE A 3 0.85 -3.84 15.08
C ILE A 3 0.09 -4.64 14.02
N PRO A 4 -0.99 -5.36 14.38
CA PRO A 4 -1.75 -6.11 13.40
C PRO A 4 -2.22 -5.16 12.29
N PRO A 5 -2.26 -5.63 11.03
CA PRO A 5 -2.84 -4.85 9.95
C PRO A 5 -4.27 -4.44 10.33
N GLU A 6 -4.71 -3.28 9.83
CA GLU A 6 -6.09 -2.84 9.99
C GLU A 6 -7.06 -3.94 9.50
N PRO A 7 -8.27 -4.04 10.06
CA PRO A 7 -9.26 -4.96 9.52
C PRO A 7 -9.56 -4.61 8.07
N ILE A 8 -9.52 -5.61 7.17
CA ILE A 8 -9.74 -5.40 5.74
C ILE A 8 -11.13 -4.83 5.48
N GLU A 9 -12.08 -5.14 6.36
CA GLU A 9 -13.46 -4.67 6.36
C GLU A 9 -13.56 -3.14 6.55
N GLU A 10 -12.59 -2.50 7.19
CA GLU A 10 -12.54 -1.03 7.33
C GLU A 10 -11.79 -0.34 6.19
N VAL A 11 -10.87 -1.05 5.53
CA VAL A 11 -10.00 -0.50 4.48
C VAL A 11 -10.63 -0.70 3.09
N LEU A 12 -11.23 -1.86 2.84
CA LEU A 12 -11.81 -2.22 1.55
C LEU A 12 -12.97 -1.32 1.09
N PRO A 13 -13.86 -0.82 1.97
CA PRO A 13 -14.89 0.14 1.57
C PRO A 13 -14.30 1.47 1.11
N LYS A 14 -13.15 1.88 1.68
CA LYS A 14 -12.42 3.09 1.28
C LYS A 14 -11.67 2.90 -0.03
N ALA A 15 -11.33 1.66 -0.39
CA ALA A 15 -10.66 1.34 -1.63
C ALA A 15 -11.59 1.51 -2.84
N ALA A 16 -11.31 2.53 -3.64
CA ALA A 16 -11.98 2.75 -4.92
C ALA A 16 -11.50 1.75 -5.98
N LEU A 17 -10.23 1.32 -5.91
CA LEU A 17 -9.60 0.42 -6.86
C LEU A 17 -8.84 -0.69 -6.10
N VAL A 18 -9.01 -1.94 -6.54
CA VAL A 18 -8.25 -3.09 -6.02
C VAL A 18 -7.61 -3.81 -7.19
N ILE A 19 -6.28 -3.86 -7.19
CA ILE A 19 -5.49 -4.43 -8.27
C ILE A 19 -4.48 -5.44 -7.75
N GLU A 20 -4.12 -6.40 -8.57
CA GLU A 20 -2.89 -7.16 -8.42
C GLU A 20 -1.83 -6.50 -9.31
N ALA A 21 -0.70 -6.11 -8.72
CA ALA A 21 0.34 -5.40 -9.43
C ALA A 21 1.73 -5.75 -8.93
N GLU A 22 2.73 -5.36 -9.71
CA GLU A 22 4.15 -5.45 -9.37
C GLU A 22 4.75 -4.04 -9.35
N VAL A 23 5.58 -3.74 -8.35
CA VAL A 23 6.33 -2.49 -8.31
C VAL A 23 7.41 -2.53 -9.38
N GLU A 24 7.21 -1.77 -10.44
CA GLU A 24 8.16 -1.67 -11.56
C GLU A 24 9.30 -0.71 -11.23
N ALA A 25 8.97 0.44 -10.62
CA ALA A 25 9.94 1.47 -10.29
C ALA A 25 9.50 2.29 -9.07
N VAL A 26 10.48 2.80 -8.31
CA VAL A 26 10.26 3.85 -7.31
C VAL A 26 10.64 5.17 -7.95
N LEU A 27 9.65 6.02 -8.27
CA LEU A 27 9.86 7.29 -8.98
C LEU A 27 10.38 8.39 -8.06
N ALA A 28 9.87 8.44 -6.83
CA ALA A 28 10.29 9.40 -5.84
C ALA A 28 10.17 8.81 -4.44
N THR A 29 11.04 9.25 -3.54
CA THR A 29 10.91 9.01 -2.10
C THR A 29 10.86 10.38 -1.43
N GLY A 30 9.81 10.61 -0.65
CA GLY A 30 9.65 11.83 0.13
C GLY A 30 10.72 11.97 1.21
N PRO A 31 10.80 13.13 1.88
CA PRO A 31 11.79 13.35 2.93
C PRO A 31 11.61 12.32 4.05
N ILE A 32 12.64 11.51 4.29
CA ILE A 32 12.77 10.76 5.53
C ILE A 32 12.84 11.82 6.63
N GLN A 33 11.94 11.78 7.62
CA GLN A 33 12.06 12.67 8.77
C GLN A 33 13.46 12.49 9.37
N PRO A 34 14.24 13.58 9.56
CA PRO A 34 15.58 13.47 10.11
C PRO A 34 15.50 12.74 11.45
N GLN A 35 16.42 11.78 11.65
CA GLN A 35 16.58 11.11 12.93
C GLN A 35 16.71 12.19 14.01
N SER A 36 15.72 12.27 14.91
CA SER A 36 16.02 12.82 16.22
C SER A 36 16.94 11.80 16.88
N ASP A 37 18.15 12.22 17.26
CA ASP A 37 19.12 11.44 18.02
C ASP A 37 18.42 10.80 19.22
N ALA A 38 18.00 9.55 19.06
CA ALA A 38 17.44 8.79 20.16
C ALA A 38 18.61 8.31 21.03
N PRO A 39 18.59 8.57 22.35
CA PRO A 39 19.66 8.16 23.25
C PRO A 39 19.90 6.64 23.19
N PRO A 40 21.17 6.19 23.35
CA PRO A 40 21.54 4.78 23.25
C PRO A 40 20.81 3.97 24.32
N GLY A 41 19.99 3.01 23.88
CA GLY A 41 19.18 2.15 24.77
C GLY A 41 17.73 1.93 24.33
N THR A 42 17.23 2.66 23.33
CA THR A 42 15.86 2.48 22.82
C THR A 42 15.82 1.43 21.69
N THR A 43 15.32 0.22 21.99
CA THR A 43 15.24 -0.92 21.05
C THR A 43 14.14 -0.80 19.99
N SER A 44 13.37 0.29 19.99
CA SER A 44 12.28 0.49 19.03
C SER A 44 12.17 1.97 18.65
N THR A 45 13.12 2.47 17.87
CA THR A 45 12.85 3.67 17.07
C THR A 45 11.75 3.28 16.10
N GLY A 46 10.54 3.83 16.27
CA GLY A 46 9.39 3.65 15.39
C GLY A 46 9.66 4.21 13.99
N LYS A 47 10.61 3.62 13.27
CA LYS A 47 11.08 4.00 11.96
C LYS A 47 9.93 3.86 10.98
N ARG A 48 9.29 4.97 10.65
CA ARG A 48 8.37 5.06 9.52
C ARG A 48 9.22 5.25 8.28
N ALA A 49 9.06 4.36 7.30
CA ALA A 49 9.55 4.57 5.96
C ALA A 49 8.87 5.81 5.37
N ALA A 50 9.66 6.64 4.69
CA ALA A 50 9.17 7.82 3.99
C ALA A 50 8.04 7.48 3.01
N SER A 51 7.23 8.47 2.69
CA SER A 51 6.29 8.36 1.58
C SER A 51 7.07 8.06 0.29
N GLN A 52 6.49 7.28 -0.62
CA GLN A 52 7.13 6.91 -1.88
C GLN A 52 6.13 7.01 -3.01
N THR A 53 6.52 7.63 -4.11
CA THR A 53 5.78 7.53 -5.36
C THR A 53 6.33 6.34 -6.13
N VAL A 54 5.50 5.34 -6.37
CA VAL A 54 5.90 4.10 -7.05
C VAL A 54 5.08 3.91 -8.32
N LYS A 55 5.74 3.38 -9.34
CA LYS A 55 5.09 2.92 -10.56
C LYS A 55 4.77 1.43 -10.41
N LEU A 56 3.48 1.13 -10.47
CA LEU A 56 2.95 -0.22 -10.42
C LEU A 56 2.62 -0.69 -11.84
N LYS A 57 3.00 -1.91 -12.16
CA LYS A 57 2.57 -2.64 -13.34
C LYS A 57 1.38 -3.51 -12.96
N VAL A 58 0.21 -3.16 -13.47
CA VAL A 58 -1.06 -3.82 -13.19
C VAL A 58 -1.11 -5.16 -13.91
N ALA A 59 -1.18 -6.24 -13.15
CA ALA A 59 -1.40 -7.60 -13.67
C ALA A 59 -2.89 -7.89 -13.81
N LYS A 60 -3.70 -7.52 -12.81
CA LYS A 60 -5.14 -7.79 -12.77
C LYS A 60 -5.90 -6.72 -11.98
N VAL A 61 -7.14 -6.44 -12.38
CA VAL A 61 -8.04 -5.54 -11.64
C VAL A 61 -9.17 -6.38 -11.05
N HIS A 62 -9.42 -6.25 -9.76
CA HIS A 62 -10.45 -6.99 -9.02
C HIS A 62 -11.65 -6.12 -8.64
N LYS A 63 -11.43 -4.82 -8.40
CA LYS A 63 -12.47 -3.83 -8.10
C LYS A 63 -12.11 -2.50 -8.76
N GLY A 64 -13.11 -1.80 -9.29
CA GLY A 64 -12.96 -0.50 -9.94
C GLY A 64 -12.54 -0.60 -11.41
N ALA A 65 -12.41 0.56 -12.06
CA ALA A 65 -11.92 0.66 -13.43
C ALA A 65 -10.49 1.20 -13.43
N SER A 66 -9.55 0.43 -13.99
CA SER A 66 -8.23 0.94 -14.33
C SER A 66 -8.05 0.82 -15.84
N ALA A 67 -7.90 1.95 -16.52
CA ALA A 67 -7.71 1.99 -17.98
C ALA A 67 -6.26 1.69 -18.38
N SER A 68 -5.32 1.71 -17.43
CA SER A 68 -3.89 1.67 -17.69
C SER A 68 -3.24 0.40 -17.14
N LYS A 69 -2.35 -0.21 -17.93
CA LYS A 69 -1.48 -1.32 -17.49
C LYS A 69 -0.40 -0.87 -16.50
N GLU A 70 -0.19 0.43 -16.39
CA GLU A 70 0.80 1.05 -15.52
C GLU A 70 0.10 2.14 -14.71
N LEU A 71 0.35 2.18 -13.41
CA LEU A 71 -0.29 3.11 -12.49
C LEU A 71 0.77 3.74 -11.59
N VAL A 72 0.81 5.07 -11.56
CA VAL A 72 1.66 5.78 -10.58
C VAL A 72 0.83 6.00 -9.33
N VAL A 73 1.32 5.51 -8.20
CA VAL A 73 0.61 5.61 -6.92
C VAL A 73 1.49 6.20 -5.85
N GLU A 74 0.86 6.85 -4.88
CA GLU A 74 1.53 7.35 -3.69
C GLU A 74 1.37 6.35 -2.55
N LYS A 75 2.50 5.92 -2.02
CA LYS A 75 2.58 5.21 -0.76
C LYS A 75 2.77 6.21 0.38
N PRO A 76 1.86 6.30 1.35
CA PRO A 76 2.04 7.15 2.52
C PRO A 76 3.15 6.62 3.45
N LEU A 77 3.52 7.43 4.45
CA LEU A 77 4.46 7.04 5.51
C LEU A 77 3.98 5.74 6.18
N ALA A 78 4.77 4.68 6.10
CA ALA A 78 4.39 3.32 6.53
C ALA A 78 5.53 2.62 7.27
N GLY A 79 5.29 1.44 7.84
CA GLY A 79 6.30 0.70 8.59
C GLY A 79 7.47 0.16 7.75
N TYR A 80 7.35 0.15 6.42
CA TYR A 80 8.37 -0.35 5.50
C TYR A 80 8.33 0.40 4.16
N ALA A 81 9.40 0.31 3.36
CA ALA A 81 9.50 0.89 2.03
C ALA A 81 9.21 -0.15 0.93
N LEU A 82 8.43 0.22 -0.10
CA LEU A 82 8.26 -0.64 -1.27
C LEU A 82 9.57 -0.70 -2.05
N ARG A 83 9.85 -1.88 -2.61
CA ARG A 83 11.00 -2.14 -3.47
C ARG A 83 10.53 -2.62 -4.83
N VAL A 84 11.35 -2.37 -5.85
CA VAL A 84 11.13 -2.91 -7.19
C VAL A 84 11.07 -4.43 -7.12
N GLY A 85 10.12 -5.02 -7.84
CA GLY A 85 9.83 -6.45 -7.83
C GLY A 85 8.85 -6.90 -6.74
N ASN A 86 8.42 -6.03 -5.82
CA ASN A 86 7.35 -6.36 -4.88
C ASN A 86 6.05 -6.62 -5.65
N LYS A 87 5.46 -7.80 -5.48
CA LYS A 87 4.21 -8.19 -6.15
C LYS A 87 3.12 -8.46 -5.14
N GLY A 88 1.89 -8.19 -5.55
CA GLY A 88 0.71 -8.64 -4.82
C GLY A 88 -0.46 -7.68 -4.95
N PRO A 89 -1.45 -7.82 -4.05
CA PRO A 89 -2.65 -7.02 -4.12
C PRO A 89 -2.44 -5.63 -3.52
N PHE A 90 -2.86 -4.60 -4.23
CA PHE A 90 -2.85 -3.21 -3.78
C PHE A 90 -4.29 -2.69 -3.69
N LEU A 91 -4.65 -2.20 -2.52
CA LEU A 91 -5.86 -1.43 -2.29
C LEU A 91 -5.52 0.04 -2.52
N LEU A 92 -6.25 0.70 -3.39
CA LEU A 92 -5.97 2.05 -3.83
C LEU A 92 -7.20 2.93 -3.62
N ASP A 93 -6.96 4.09 -3.01
CA ASP A 93 -7.88 5.21 -2.99
C ASP A 93 -7.68 6.02 -4.28
N ALA A 94 -8.69 6.03 -5.14
CA ALA A 94 -8.67 6.78 -6.40
C ALA A 94 -9.41 8.13 -6.27
N SER A 95 -9.62 8.63 -5.05
CA SER A 95 -10.27 9.93 -4.81
C SER A 95 -9.39 11.12 -5.21
N LYS A 96 -8.09 10.86 -5.49
CA LYS A 96 -7.08 11.84 -5.85
C LYS A 96 -6.51 11.57 -7.25
N PRO A 97 -5.94 12.57 -7.93
CA PRO A 97 -5.32 12.40 -9.25
C PRO A 97 -4.18 11.37 -9.26
N ASN A 98 -3.46 11.22 -8.15
CA ASN A 98 -2.55 10.10 -7.91
C ASN A 98 -3.20 9.16 -6.90
N PRO A 99 -3.55 7.91 -7.29
CA PRO A 99 -4.14 6.96 -6.37
C PRO A 99 -3.21 6.70 -5.18
N VAL A 100 -3.77 6.63 -3.98
CA VAL A 100 -3.00 6.43 -2.74
C VAL A 100 -3.15 4.99 -2.29
N ILE A 101 -2.05 4.34 -1.92
CA ILE A 101 -2.09 2.99 -1.36
C ILE A 101 -2.77 3.06 0.02
N LEU A 102 -3.86 2.32 0.16
CA LEU A 102 -4.60 2.17 1.40
C LEU A 102 -4.06 1.00 2.24
N GLY A 103 -4.07 1.21 3.54
CA GLY A 103 -3.58 0.25 4.53
C GLY A 103 -2.09 0.42 4.84
N ARG A 104 -1.72 0.06 6.07
CA ARG A 104 -0.36 0.20 6.60
C ARG A 104 0.71 -0.66 5.92
N TYR A 105 0.33 -1.73 5.21
CA TYR A 105 1.26 -2.78 4.82
C TYR A 105 1.23 -3.23 3.35
N GLY A 106 0.72 -2.43 2.40
CA GLY A 106 0.77 -2.78 0.97
C GLY A 106 0.31 -4.23 0.66
N PRO A 107 0.98 -4.98 -0.24
CA PRO A 107 0.58 -6.33 -0.63
C PRO A 107 0.78 -7.40 0.45
N ASP A 108 1.60 -7.12 1.46
CA ASP A 108 1.84 -8.03 2.58
C ASP A 108 0.77 -7.92 3.68
N SER A 109 -0.12 -6.92 3.60
CA SER A 109 -1.17 -6.70 4.60
C SER A 109 -2.18 -7.85 4.67
N TRP A 110 -2.60 -8.36 3.52
CA TRP A 110 -3.64 -9.38 3.38
C TRP A 110 -3.35 -10.26 2.18
N SER A 111 -3.64 -11.55 2.31
CA SER A 111 -3.57 -12.47 1.18
C SER A 111 -4.63 -12.11 0.13
N LEU A 112 -4.31 -12.39 -1.14
CA LEU A 112 -5.24 -12.18 -2.25
C LEU A 112 -6.59 -12.85 -2.00
N ASP A 113 -6.59 -14.08 -1.48
CA ASP A 113 -7.81 -14.84 -1.15
C ASP A 113 -8.71 -14.08 -0.16
N ARG A 114 -8.12 -13.52 0.90
CA ARG A 114 -8.85 -12.75 1.91
C ARG A 114 -9.48 -11.48 1.31
N ILE A 115 -8.78 -10.82 0.39
CA ILE A 115 -9.29 -9.65 -0.33
C ILE A 115 -10.45 -10.04 -1.24
N LEU A 116 -10.34 -11.15 -1.96
CA LEU A 116 -11.40 -11.65 -2.83
C LEU A 116 -12.64 -12.06 -2.04
N GLN A 117 -12.48 -12.74 -0.91
CA GLN A 117 -13.58 -13.08 -0.01
C GLN A 117 -14.27 -11.82 0.53
N ALA A 118 -13.50 -10.83 1.00
CA ALA A 118 -14.06 -9.57 1.50
C ALA A 118 -14.77 -8.79 0.38
N LEU A 119 -14.26 -8.82 -0.86
CA LEU A 119 -14.93 -8.23 -2.03
C LEU A 119 -16.26 -8.91 -2.36
N GLN A 120 -16.33 -10.24 -2.24
CA GLN A 120 -17.57 -10.99 -2.45
C GLN A 120 -18.59 -10.73 -1.34
N ALA A 121 -18.14 -10.70 -0.08
CA ALA A 121 -18.98 -10.40 1.07
C ALA A 121 -19.59 -8.99 0.99
N HIS A 122 -18.82 -8.01 0.49
CA HIS A 122 -19.28 -6.62 0.35
C HIS A 122 -20.22 -6.38 -0.85
N LYS A 123 -20.31 -7.32 -1.80
CA LYS A 123 -21.24 -7.23 -2.93
C LYS A 123 -22.64 -7.78 -2.62
N ARG A 124 -22.83 -8.43 -1.47
CA ARG A 124 -24.12 -8.92 -0.97
C ARG A 124 -24.77 -7.87 -0.07
#